data_AF-A0A7S3T2V5-F1
#
_entry.id   AF-A0A7S3T2V5-F1
#
_cell.length_a   1.000
_cell.length_b   1.000
_cell.length_c   1.000
_cell.angle_alpha   90.00
_cell.angle_beta   90.00
_cell.angle_gamma   90.00
#
_symmetry.space_group_name_H-M   'P 1'
#
loop_
_entity.id
_entity.type
_entity.pdbx_description
1 polymer ?
#
loop_
_entity_poly.entity_id
_entity_poly.type
_entity_poly.pdbx_seq_one_letter_code
_entity_poly.pdbx_strand_id
1 'polypeptide(L)'
;GANLSITDHNGALPATGPSFFEHCLESQLPAAPHLILVEFTVNLDHNPAAFERMLRKLLTLPRRPAVVVVSMHGWRLTDSRGRRVSPWRCAFPRAGGKADVRLRGSDQQWEDQDPRGDEDRVAELCRYYDVPLVSMRAALLEPVRRGAVRLDEFMVDCRHPKAEGHLAMARAVLDRLLRTRPLAEGAACPASPAGSHPPVLPPPRLRDGLPMPNSMCARGELLRQRVLDSRGFDFSLEQRGKPGLVGLQPHSTLRLALDTEARQAEAEAPRRGRRGAGDGGSGGGRRPTATLPDPKCSDHDVGEAAHNGQSQACAQQQPWCHSRKVFKRCPLTCGLCSRVRGGANATTSVLWLAYLSSYQHMGRALVRCSGGCECGPVEIDAHVRSERVSVTAVQRLAVVHTAAHGGPACALDLRILPTSSSGEHKWKLLGLLLGGNLAGDAWMPPGSIRYDGDTRSFFFPGADEKLPTQTSFGR
;
A
#
# COMPACT_ATOMS: atom_id res chain seq x y z
N GLY A 1 18.89 -36.00 15.05
CA GLY A 1 18.81 -34.61 14.59
C GLY A 1 17.90 -34.57 13.39
N ALA A 2 16.75 -33.92 13.49
CA ALA A 2 15.89 -33.74 12.34
C ALA A 2 16.56 -32.78 11.35
N ASN A 3 16.55 -33.11 10.05
CA ASN A 3 16.97 -32.18 9.01
C ASN A 3 15.99 -31.01 8.98
N LEU A 4 16.45 -29.83 9.41
CA LEU A 4 15.68 -28.59 9.28
C LEU A 4 15.71 -28.15 7.81
N SER A 5 14.57 -28.20 7.13
CA SER A 5 14.41 -27.63 5.79
C SER A 5 13.85 -26.22 5.93
N ILE A 6 14.55 -25.23 5.39
CA ILE A 6 14.12 -23.84 5.36
C ILE A 6 13.68 -23.51 3.93
N THR A 7 12.51 -22.91 3.78
CA THR A 7 12.02 -22.35 2.52
C THR A 7 11.89 -20.84 2.69
N ASP A 8 12.53 -20.09 1.81
CA ASP A 8 12.40 -18.63 1.76
C ASP A 8 11.27 -18.20 0.83
N HIS A 9 10.65 -17.07 1.16
CA HIS A 9 9.62 -16.44 0.34
C HIS A 9 9.81 -14.92 0.40
N ASN A 10 9.99 -14.30 -0.76
CA ASN A 10 10.06 -12.84 -0.86
C ASN A 10 8.70 -12.28 -1.30
N GLY A 11 7.94 -11.76 -0.33
CA GLY A 11 6.68 -11.06 -0.56
C GLY A 11 6.82 -9.55 -0.79
N ALA A 12 8.04 -9.03 -0.95
CA ALA A 12 8.27 -7.60 -1.06
C ALA A 12 7.77 -7.05 -2.40
N LEU A 13 7.20 -5.84 -2.36
CA LEU A 13 6.84 -5.07 -3.53
C LEU A 13 7.61 -3.75 -3.50
N PRO A 14 8.32 -3.39 -4.58
CA PRO A 14 9.15 -2.19 -4.58
C PRO A 14 8.30 -0.93 -4.40
N ALA A 15 8.85 0.05 -3.69
CA ALA A 15 8.22 1.36 -3.45
C ALA A 15 6.76 1.26 -3.00
N THR A 16 6.50 0.35 -2.05
CA THR A 16 5.16 0.06 -1.55
C THR A 16 5.17 0.16 -0.02
N GLY A 17 4.24 0.93 0.54
CA GLY A 17 4.10 1.11 1.98
C GLY A 17 3.09 0.18 2.66
N PRO A 18 2.93 0.30 3.98
CA PRO A 18 2.02 -0.53 4.76
C PRO A 18 0.56 -0.33 4.36
N SER A 19 0.18 0.83 3.82
CA SER A 19 -1.16 1.09 3.30
C SER A 19 -1.57 0.06 2.24
N PHE A 20 -0.63 -0.52 1.49
CA PHE A 20 -0.92 -1.63 0.58
C PHE A 20 -1.02 -2.96 1.32
N PHE A 21 -0.01 -3.25 2.14
CA PHE A 21 0.11 -4.56 2.77
C PHE A 21 -0.96 -4.80 3.81
N GLU A 22 -1.49 -3.78 4.48
CA GLU A 22 -2.62 -3.94 5.39
C GLU A 22 -3.83 -4.56 4.71
N HIS A 23 -3.97 -4.44 3.39
CA HIS A 23 -5.06 -5.04 2.64
C HIS A 23 -4.66 -6.30 1.88
N CYS A 24 -3.44 -6.32 1.35
CA CYS A 24 -2.95 -7.34 0.44
C CYS A 24 -2.05 -8.38 1.11
N LEU A 25 -1.92 -8.32 2.44
CA LEU A 25 -1.00 -9.13 3.23
C LEU A 25 -0.98 -10.61 2.83
N GLU A 26 -2.17 -11.23 2.79
CA GLU A 26 -2.32 -12.67 2.55
C GLU A 26 -1.78 -13.09 1.18
N SER A 27 -1.93 -12.23 0.16
CA SER A 27 -1.40 -12.52 -1.18
C SER A 27 0.13 -12.42 -1.26
N GLN A 28 0.76 -11.82 -0.26
CA GLN A 28 2.22 -11.62 -0.20
C GLN A 28 2.90 -12.60 0.77
N LEU A 29 2.13 -13.43 1.48
CA LEU A 29 2.65 -14.42 2.41
C LEU A 29 2.48 -15.84 1.84
N PRO A 30 3.38 -16.79 2.19
CA PRO A 30 3.08 -18.19 1.96
C PRO A 30 1.89 -18.62 2.83
N ALA A 31 1.28 -19.77 2.54
CA ALA A 31 0.07 -20.23 3.25
C ALA A 31 0.29 -20.45 4.77
N ALA A 32 1.52 -20.75 5.20
CA ALA A 32 1.84 -21.08 6.57
C ALA A 32 3.27 -20.60 6.95
N PRO A 33 3.50 -19.29 7.09
CA PRO A 33 4.80 -18.79 7.50
C PRO A 33 5.08 -19.18 8.96
N HIS A 34 6.35 -19.42 9.27
CA HIS A 34 6.83 -19.63 10.65
C HIS A 34 7.54 -18.40 11.21
N LEU A 35 8.21 -17.64 10.33
CA LEU A 35 8.90 -16.39 10.62
C LEU A 35 8.56 -15.39 9.51
N ILE A 36 8.25 -14.15 9.89
CA ILE A 36 7.98 -13.04 8.98
C ILE A 36 8.92 -11.90 9.34
N LEU A 37 9.73 -11.48 8.38
CA LEU A 37 10.51 -10.25 8.46
C LEU A 37 9.69 -9.13 7.80
N VAL A 38 9.48 -8.02 8.50
CA VAL A 38 8.64 -6.90 8.06
C VAL A 38 9.48 -5.65 7.91
N GLU A 39 9.52 -5.06 6.72
CA GLU A 39 10.28 -3.82 6.45
C GLU A 39 9.40 -2.84 5.68
N PHE A 40 9.17 -1.66 6.28
CA PHE A 40 8.46 -0.56 5.63
C PHE A 40 8.94 0.81 6.12
N THR A 41 10.00 0.90 6.92
CA THR A 41 10.37 2.17 7.57
C THR A 41 10.76 3.23 6.54
N VAL A 42 11.42 2.83 5.45
CA VAL A 42 11.75 3.74 4.33
C VAL A 42 10.59 4.04 3.39
N ASN A 43 9.48 3.29 3.50
CA ASN A 43 8.27 3.39 2.68
C ASN A 43 7.01 3.60 3.55
N LEU A 44 7.14 4.16 4.76
CA LEU A 44 6.02 4.31 5.69
C LEU A 44 5.02 5.37 5.21
N ASP A 45 5.52 6.33 4.42
CA ASP A 45 4.76 7.45 3.85
C ASP A 45 3.96 8.24 4.91
N HIS A 46 4.55 8.43 6.10
CA HIS A 46 3.91 9.11 7.24
C HIS A 46 2.60 8.48 7.70
N ASN A 47 2.37 7.19 7.41
CA ASN A 47 1.16 6.48 7.78
C ASN A 47 1.42 5.32 8.77
N PRO A 48 1.78 5.63 10.03
CA PRO A 48 2.02 4.62 11.06
C PRO A 48 0.74 3.84 11.42
N ALA A 49 -0.45 4.41 11.21
CA ALA A 49 -1.71 3.72 11.44
C ALA A 49 -1.88 2.53 10.50
N ALA A 50 -1.52 2.68 9.23
CA ALA A 50 -1.54 1.55 8.30
C ALA A 50 -0.55 0.46 8.69
N PHE A 51 0.64 0.84 9.17
CA PHE A 51 1.61 -0.13 9.69
C PHE A 51 1.06 -0.89 10.89
N GLU A 52 0.40 -0.20 11.83
CA GLU A 52 -0.27 -0.83 12.96
C GLU A 52 -1.36 -1.82 12.51
N ARG A 53 -2.23 -1.43 11.57
CA ARG A 53 -3.28 -2.32 11.04
C ARG A 53 -2.68 -3.59 10.44
N MET A 54 -1.63 -3.44 9.63
CA MET A 54 -0.90 -4.56 9.04
C MET A 54 -0.24 -5.44 10.12
N LEU A 55 0.43 -4.83 11.10
CA LEU A 55 1.12 -5.55 12.18
C LEU A 55 0.13 -6.38 13.01
N ARG A 56 -1.02 -5.79 13.37
CA ARG A 56 -2.08 -6.51 14.09
C ARG A 56 -2.61 -7.70 13.28
N LYS A 57 -2.74 -7.58 11.96
CA LYS A 57 -3.11 -8.71 11.08
C LYS A 57 -2.06 -9.82 11.11
N LEU A 58 -0.77 -9.47 11.05
CA LEU A 58 0.32 -10.45 11.16
C LEU A 58 0.30 -11.21 12.49
N LEU A 59 0.13 -10.49 13.60
CA LEU A 59 0.12 -11.06 14.96
C LEU A 59 -1.12 -11.91 15.26
N THR A 60 -2.17 -11.80 14.46
CA THR A 60 -3.42 -12.57 14.59
C THR A 60 -3.55 -13.70 13.56
N LEU A 61 -2.51 -13.93 12.73
CA LEU A 61 -2.51 -15.05 11.79
C LEU A 61 -2.72 -16.40 12.53
N PRO A 62 -3.44 -17.37 11.93
CA PRO A 62 -3.84 -18.60 12.62
C PRO A 62 -2.68 -19.39 13.24
N ARG A 63 -1.53 -19.42 12.58
CA ARG A 63 -0.33 -20.13 13.04
C ARG A 63 0.61 -19.32 13.92
N ARG A 64 0.27 -18.06 14.20
CA ARG A 64 1.06 -17.15 15.05
C ARG A 64 2.56 -17.17 14.69
N PRO A 65 2.91 -16.83 13.43
CA PRO A 65 4.30 -16.77 13.02
C PRO A 65 5.07 -15.81 13.94
N ALA A 66 6.35 -16.10 14.16
CA ALA A 66 7.25 -15.11 14.74
C ALA A 66 7.32 -13.90 13.79
N VAL A 67 7.14 -12.70 14.33
CA VAL A 67 7.24 -11.45 13.56
C VAL A 67 8.46 -10.68 14.05
N VAL A 68 9.32 -10.26 13.13
CA VAL A 68 10.46 -9.38 13.42
C VAL A 68 10.39 -8.21 12.47
N VAL A 69 10.37 -7.00 13.01
CA VAL A 69 10.47 -5.80 12.19
C VAL A 69 11.93 -5.53 11.90
N VAL A 70 12.23 -5.31 10.62
CA VAL A 70 13.53 -4.88 10.13
C VAL A 70 13.34 -3.46 9.63
N SER A 71 14.12 -2.52 10.14
CA SER A 71 14.08 -1.12 9.76
C SER A 71 15.28 -0.81 8.89
N MET A 72 15.02 -0.54 7.61
CA MET A 72 15.99 0.08 6.73
C MET A 72 16.03 1.60 7.00
N HIS A 73 17.18 2.22 6.75
CA HIS A 73 17.34 3.65 6.98
C HIS A 73 17.56 4.38 5.64
N GLY A 74 16.75 5.41 5.40
CA GLY A 74 17.00 6.36 4.33
C GLY A 74 18.00 7.40 4.83
N TRP A 75 19.02 7.72 4.05
CA TRP A 75 20.12 8.59 4.47
C TRP A 75 20.01 9.98 3.85
N ARG A 76 20.19 11.05 4.62
CA ARG A 76 20.18 12.41 4.06
C ARG A 76 21.59 12.94 3.87
N LEU A 77 21.94 13.19 2.62
CA LEU A 77 23.18 13.89 2.27
C LEU A 77 22.94 15.40 2.16
N THR A 78 23.88 16.18 2.66
CA THR A 78 24.07 17.58 2.26
C THR A 78 25.32 17.70 1.40
N ASP A 79 25.29 18.59 0.40
CA ASP A 79 26.47 18.89 -0.42
C ASP A 79 27.48 19.79 0.33
N SER A 80 28.62 20.08 -0.30
CA SER A 80 29.67 20.94 0.27
C SER A 80 29.24 22.38 0.57
N ARG A 81 28.04 22.80 0.12
CA ARG A 81 27.43 24.10 0.41
C ARG A 81 26.33 23.99 1.47
N GLY A 82 26.21 22.84 2.14
CA GLY A 82 25.17 22.56 3.13
C GLY A 82 23.78 22.36 2.53
N ARG A 83 23.64 22.23 1.20
CA ARG A 83 22.33 22.08 0.56
C ARG A 83 21.93 20.61 0.60
N ARG A 84 20.66 20.36 0.94
CA ARG A 84 20.09 19.01 0.94
C ARG A 84 20.11 18.41 -0.47
N VAL A 85 20.73 17.26 -0.60
CA VAL A 85 20.64 16.44 -1.81
C VAL A 85 19.30 15.69 -1.75
N SER A 86 18.49 15.84 -2.80
CA SER A 86 17.27 15.06 -2.93
C SER A 86 17.62 13.57 -2.80
N PRO A 87 16.88 12.76 -2.01
CA PRO A 87 17.13 11.33 -1.89
C PRO A 87 17.18 10.62 -3.25
N TRP A 88 16.48 11.15 -4.25
CA TRP A 88 16.42 10.64 -5.62
C TRP A 88 17.57 11.10 -6.52
N ARG A 89 18.30 12.14 -6.11
CA ARG A 89 19.53 12.62 -6.78
C ARG A 89 20.80 12.11 -6.10
N CYS A 90 20.64 11.42 -4.98
CA CYS A 90 21.71 10.80 -4.25
C CYS A 90 22.14 9.51 -4.96
N ALA A 91 22.78 9.61 -6.11
CA ALA A 91 23.44 8.47 -6.74
C ALA A 91 24.94 8.58 -6.47
N PHE A 92 25.54 7.55 -5.91
CA PHE A 92 27.00 7.52 -5.80
C PHE A 92 27.60 7.29 -7.20
N PRO A 93 28.60 8.07 -7.63
CA PRO A 93 29.25 7.84 -8.90
C PRO A 93 29.76 6.40 -8.97
N ARG A 94 29.34 5.65 -10.00
CA ARG A 94 30.07 4.44 -10.41
C ARG A 94 31.50 4.86 -10.73
N ALA A 95 32.50 4.03 -10.43
CA ALA A 95 33.90 4.30 -10.79
C ALA A 95 33.97 4.68 -12.29
N GLY A 96 34.26 5.95 -12.59
CA GLY A 96 34.30 6.50 -13.95
C GLY A 96 33.08 7.31 -14.44
N GLY A 97 31.99 7.40 -13.67
CA GLY A 97 30.80 8.19 -14.02
C GLY A 97 30.88 9.66 -13.60
N LYS A 98 30.46 10.58 -14.48
CA LYS A 98 30.24 12.00 -14.13
C LYS A 98 28.98 12.10 -13.25
N ALA A 99 29.11 12.03 -11.93
CA ALA A 99 28.02 12.42 -11.03
C ALA A 99 27.86 13.94 -11.06
N ASP A 100 26.60 14.43 -11.10
CA ASP A 100 26.26 15.86 -11.02
C ASP A 100 26.69 16.51 -9.69
N VAL A 101 26.93 15.70 -8.66
CA VAL A 101 27.49 16.13 -7.37
C VAL A 101 28.63 15.17 -7.01
N ARG A 102 29.88 15.64 -7.08
CA ARG A 102 31.04 14.92 -6.53
C ARG A 102 30.98 15.00 -5.01
N LEU A 103 30.31 14.06 -4.35
CA LEU A 103 30.41 13.89 -2.91
C LEU A 103 31.75 13.22 -2.62
N ARG A 104 32.76 13.99 -2.19
CA ARG A 104 33.95 13.40 -1.57
C ARG A 104 33.53 12.86 -0.19
N GLY A 105 34.06 11.71 0.22
CA GLY A 105 33.72 11.11 1.52
C GLY A 105 33.94 12.04 2.73
N SER A 106 34.83 13.03 2.61
CA SER A 106 35.09 14.07 3.61
C SER A 106 34.03 15.17 3.69
N ASP A 107 33.20 15.35 2.66
CA ASP A 107 32.25 16.45 2.52
C ASP A 107 30.81 16.01 2.84
N GLN A 108 30.64 14.79 3.33
CA GLN A 108 29.35 14.22 3.69
C GLN A 108 28.95 14.71 5.08
N GLN A 109 28.27 15.85 5.15
CA GLN A 109 27.49 16.21 6.33
C GLN A 109 26.17 15.43 6.28
N TRP A 110 25.87 14.77 7.40
CA TRP A 110 24.72 13.88 7.55
C TRP A 110 23.68 14.52 8.45
N GLU A 111 22.45 14.57 7.96
CA GLU A 111 21.28 14.75 8.81
C GLU A 111 20.58 13.39 8.92
N ASP A 112 20.09 13.05 10.12
CA ASP A 112 19.11 11.96 10.22
C ASP A 112 17.96 12.31 9.26
N GLN A 113 17.72 11.45 8.26
CA GLN A 113 16.72 11.71 7.23
C GLN A 113 15.30 11.69 7.82
N ASP A 114 15.17 11.28 9.08
CA ASP A 114 13.93 11.14 9.80
C ASP A 114 13.69 12.25 10.86
N PRO A 115 13.63 13.56 10.52
CA PRO A 115 12.95 14.52 11.38
C PRO A 115 11.43 14.29 11.40
N ARG A 116 10.91 13.26 10.70
CA ARG A 116 9.48 12.96 10.54
C ARG A 116 9.02 11.81 11.46
N GLY A 117 9.95 11.13 12.12
CA GLY A 117 9.75 10.10 13.14
C GLY A 117 9.14 8.80 12.63
N ASP A 118 9.28 8.45 11.35
CA ASP A 118 8.68 7.22 10.80
C ASP A 118 9.28 5.95 11.44
N GLU A 119 10.61 5.87 11.56
CA GLU A 119 11.26 4.75 12.24
C GLU A 119 10.94 4.76 13.73
N ASP A 120 10.92 5.94 14.37
CA ASP A 120 10.60 6.08 15.78
C ASP A 120 9.14 5.69 16.10
N ARG A 121 8.19 6.02 15.21
CA ARG A 121 6.78 5.60 15.28
C ARG A 121 6.64 4.10 15.11
N VAL A 122 7.36 3.50 14.17
CA VAL A 122 7.42 2.04 14.02
C VAL A 122 8.01 1.40 15.27
N ALA A 123 9.08 1.97 15.85
CA ALA A 123 9.68 1.48 17.08
C ALA A 123 8.74 1.63 18.29
N GLU A 124 7.93 2.68 18.36
CA GLU A 124 6.86 2.82 19.37
C GLU A 124 5.83 1.69 19.25
N LEU A 125 5.35 1.40 18.03
CA LEU A 125 4.42 0.30 17.79
C LEU A 125 5.06 -1.07 18.11
N CYS A 126 6.32 -1.27 17.73
CA CYS A 126 7.06 -2.50 18.06
C CYS A 126 7.13 -2.71 19.59
N ARG A 127 7.45 -1.66 20.35
CA ARG A 127 7.43 -1.72 21.82
C ARG A 127 6.03 -1.98 22.38
N TYR A 128 5.01 -1.35 21.82
CA TYR A 128 3.62 -1.50 22.27
C TYR A 128 3.07 -2.92 22.08
N TYR A 129 3.45 -3.58 20.98
CA TYR A 129 3.02 -4.94 20.64
C TYR A 129 4.01 -6.03 21.04
N ASP A 130 5.09 -5.68 21.74
CA ASP A 130 6.19 -6.59 22.10
C ASP A 130 6.79 -7.34 20.88
N VAL A 131 7.02 -6.59 19.79
CA VAL A 131 7.59 -7.11 18.55
C VAL A 131 9.06 -6.72 18.45
N PRO A 132 9.99 -7.68 18.23
CA PRO A 132 11.40 -7.38 18.04
C PRO A 132 11.64 -6.46 16.83
N LEU A 133 12.52 -5.47 17.00
CA LEU A 133 12.97 -4.55 15.95
C LEU A 133 14.50 -4.67 15.76
N VAL A 134 14.93 -4.78 14.51
CA VAL A 134 16.33 -4.68 14.08
C VAL A 134 16.47 -3.43 13.22
N SER A 135 17.34 -2.50 13.59
CA SER A 135 17.45 -1.18 12.94
C SER A 135 18.80 -0.95 12.31
N MET A 136 18.80 -0.62 11.00
CA MET A 136 19.98 -0.16 10.29
C MET A 136 20.52 1.15 10.90
N ARG A 137 19.62 2.09 11.24
CA ARG A 137 19.99 3.36 11.84
C ARG A 137 20.70 3.14 13.17
N ALA A 138 20.13 2.34 14.06
CA ALA A 138 20.74 2.04 15.36
C ALA A 138 22.11 1.35 15.22
N ALA A 139 22.29 0.51 14.20
CA ALA A 139 23.54 -0.21 13.97
C ALA A 139 24.63 0.65 13.29
N LEU A 140 24.26 1.52 12.33
CA LEU A 140 25.20 2.14 11.41
C LEU A 140 25.29 3.67 11.51
N LEU A 141 24.35 4.35 12.18
CA LEU A 141 24.32 5.82 12.22
C LEU A 141 25.60 6.42 12.82
N GLU A 142 26.04 5.92 13.98
CA GLU A 142 27.24 6.43 14.65
C GLU A 142 28.55 6.10 13.90
N PRO A 143 28.75 4.86 13.39
CA PRO A 143 29.87 4.58 12.48
C PRO A 143 29.91 5.50 11.25
N VAL A 144 28.76 5.78 10.63
CA VAL A 144 28.67 6.69 9.48
C VAL A 144 28.97 8.14 9.88
N ARG A 145 28.39 8.63 10.98
CA ARG A 145 28.64 10.00 11.50
C ARG A 145 30.12 10.26 11.80
N ARG A 146 30.84 9.26 12.30
CA ARG A 146 32.28 9.37 12.58
C ARG A 146 33.17 9.13 11.35
N GLY A 147 32.59 8.85 10.19
CA GLY A 147 33.34 8.52 8.97
C GLY A 147 34.04 7.15 9.03
N ALA A 148 33.71 6.30 10.00
CA ALA A 148 34.27 4.96 10.13
C ALA A 148 33.71 3.97 9.09
N VAL A 149 32.52 4.27 8.56
CA VAL A 149 31.88 3.54 7.45
C VAL A 149 31.39 4.58 6.45
N ARG A 150 31.72 4.41 5.17
CA ARG A 150 31.23 5.33 4.13
C ARG A 150 29.94 4.78 3.53
N LEU A 151 28.95 5.64 3.26
CA LEU A 151 27.70 5.16 2.67
C LEU A 151 27.90 4.49 1.31
N ASP A 152 28.81 4.99 0.48
CA ASP A 152 29.05 4.40 -0.83
C ASP A 152 29.72 3.01 -0.76
N GLU A 153 30.15 2.55 0.42
CA GLU A 153 30.62 1.18 0.63
C GLU A 153 29.46 0.19 0.72
N PHE A 154 28.28 0.61 1.20
CA PHE A 154 27.17 -0.30 1.48
C PHE A 154 25.82 0.13 0.90
N MET A 155 25.75 1.30 0.26
CA MET A 155 24.55 1.87 -0.35
C MET A 155 24.78 2.19 -1.84
N VAL A 156 23.78 1.89 -2.68
CA VAL A 156 23.76 2.27 -4.12
C VAL A 156 23.36 3.73 -4.28
N ASP A 157 22.39 4.14 -3.48
CA ASP A 157 21.88 5.49 -3.35
C ASP A 157 21.51 5.75 -1.89
N CYS A 158 20.85 6.85 -1.57
CA CYS A 158 20.47 7.16 -0.20
C CYS A 158 19.37 6.25 0.42
N ARG A 159 18.88 5.21 -0.28
CA ARG A 159 17.78 4.34 0.18
C ARG A 159 18.05 2.85 -0.02
N HIS A 160 18.72 2.49 -1.11
CA HIS A 160 18.89 1.11 -1.55
C HIS A 160 20.29 0.60 -1.17
N PRO A 161 20.39 -0.42 -0.31
CA PRO A 161 21.66 -1.03 0.03
C PRO A 161 22.27 -1.80 -1.14
N LYS A 162 23.60 -1.89 -1.15
CA LYS A 162 24.37 -2.87 -1.95
C LYS A 162 24.34 -4.23 -1.28
N ALA A 163 25.02 -5.21 -1.89
CA ALA A 163 25.25 -6.52 -1.29
C ALA A 163 25.82 -6.41 0.13
N GLU A 164 26.76 -5.49 0.37
CA GLU A 164 27.39 -5.25 1.68
C GLU A 164 26.37 -4.73 2.70
N GLY A 165 25.49 -3.80 2.30
CA GLY A 165 24.44 -3.27 3.16
C GLY A 165 23.38 -4.32 3.50
N HIS A 166 22.99 -5.13 2.51
CA HIS A 166 22.12 -6.28 2.72
C HIS A 166 22.74 -7.31 3.67
N LEU A 167 24.04 -7.62 3.50
CA LEU A 167 24.76 -8.54 4.37
C LEU A 167 24.87 -8.02 5.81
N ALA A 168 25.12 -6.73 6.00
CA ALA A 168 25.15 -6.11 7.32
C ALA A 168 23.80 -6.27 8.04
N MET A 169 22.69 -6.04 7.34
CA MET A 169 21.35 -6.23 7.91
C MET A 169 21.02 -7.70 8.17
N ALA A 170 21.39 -8.61 7.26
CA ALA A 170 21.21 -10.04 7.47
C ALA A 170 21.94 -10.52 8.73
N ARG A 171 23.18 -10.05 8.96
CA ARG A 171 23.94 -10.32 10.19
C ARG A 171 23.27 -9.76 11.43
N ALA A 172 22.78 -8.52 11.38
CA ALA A 172 22.07 -7.91 12.50
C ALA A 172 20.78 -8.68 12.87
N VAL A 173 20.03 -9.16 11.87
CA VAL A 173 18.86 -10.03 12.09
C VAL A 173 19.28 -11.37 12.69
N LEU A 174 20.31 -12.02 12.14
CA LEU A 174 20.80 -13.29 12.65
C LEU A 174 21.30 -13.16 14.10
N ASP A 175 22.08 -12.12 14.41
CA ASP A 175 22.55 -11.84 15.77
C ASP A 175 21.38 -11.67 16.74
N ARG A 176 20.32 -10.97 16.32
CA ARG A 176 19.11 -10.80 17.13
C ARG A 176 18.44 -12.15 17.40
N LEU A 177 18.29 -13.00 16.38
CA LEU A 177 17.68 -14.34 16.49
C LEU A 177 18.53 -15.32 17.32
N LEU A 178 19.86 -15.22 17.26
CA LEU A 178 20.76 -16.09 18.02
C LEU A 178 20.86 -15.67 19.49
N ARG A 179 20.82 -14.37 19.80
CA ARG A 179 20.89 -13.87 21.18
C ARG A 179 19.64 -14.15 22.00
N THR A 180 18.50 -14.44 21.37
CA THR A 180 17.27 -14.85 22.08
C THR A 180 17.26 -16.33 22.46
N ARG A 181 18.16 -17.15 21.89
CA ARG A 181 18.23 -18.59 22.11
C ARG A 181 18.44 -19.03 23.58
N PRO A 182 19.31 -18.39 24.39
CA PRO A 182 19.52 -18.81 25.78
C PRO A 182 18.28 -18.65 26.67
N LEU A 183 17.35 -17.75 26.32
CA LEU A 183 16.10 -17.53 27.06
C LEU A 183 15.04 -18.59 26.71
N ALA A 184 15.09 -19.15 25.49
CA ALA A 184 14.14 -20.15 25.03
C ALA A 184 14.52 -21.58 25.49
N GLU A 185 15.80 -21.88 25.70
CA GLU A 185 16.23 -23.22 26.15
C GLU A 185 15.87 -23.51 27.62
N GLY A 186 15.57 -22.49 28.44
CA GLY A 186 15.01 -22.64 29.79
C GLY A 186 13.48 -22.56 29.86
N ALA A 187 12.84 -22.01 28.84
CA ALA A 187 11.39 -21.96 28.71
C ALA A 187 11.00 -23.03 27.68
N ALA A 188 10.82 -24.28 28.13
CA ALA A 188 10.20 -25.31 27.31
C ALA A 188 8.88 -24.72 26.78
N CYS A 189 8.83 -24.31 25.51
CA CYS A 189 7.59 -23.86 24.89
C CYS A 189 6.62 -25.03 25.04
N PRO A 190 5.60 -24.97 25.92
CA PRO A 190 4.53 -25.94 25.79
C PRO A 190 4.03 -25.68 24.38
N ALA A 191 4.09 -26.69 23.51
CA ALA A 191 3.39 -26.65 22.25
C ALA A 191 1.94 -26.38 22.63
N SER A 192 1.53 -25.10 22.62
CA SER A 192 0.19 -24.74 23.00
C SER A 192 -0.68 -25.52 22.04
N PRO A 193 -1.55 -26.41 22.53
CA PRO A 193 -2.41 -27.17 21.66
C PRO A 193 -3.11 -26.17 20.74
N ALA A 194 -3.29 -26.55 19.47
CA ALA A 194 -3.79 -25.71 18.39
C ALA A 194 -5.22 -25.15 18.58
N GLY A 195 -5.72 -25.09 19.82
CA GLY A 195 -6.97 -24.50 20.25
C GLY A 195 -6.86 -23.48 21.39
N SER A 196 -5.66 -22.99 21.76
CA SER A 196 -5.59 -21.86 22.70
C SER A 196 -6.13 -20.59 22.03
N HIS A 197 -6.98 -19.85 22.73
CA HIS A 197 -7.64 -18.64 22.21
C HIS A 197 -6.66 -17.71 21.49
N PRO A 198 -7.07 -17.07 20.37
CA PRO A 198 -6.22 -16.11 19.65
C PRO A 198 -5.64 -15.10 20.66
N PRO A 199 -4.35 -14.72 20.50
CA PRO A 199 -3.74 -13.78 21.43
C PRO A 199 -4.59 -12.52 21.44
N VAL A 200 -5.09 -12.15 22.62
CA VAL A 200 -5.84 -10.91 22.78
C VAL A 200 -4.82 -9.79 22.69
N LEU A 201 -4.70 -9.21 21.49
CA LEU A 201 -3.87 -8.02 21.30
C LEU A 201 -4.40 -6.88 22.18
N PRO A 202 -3.53 -6.00 22.69
CA PRO A 202 -3.99 -4.77 23.34
C PRO A 202 -4.87 -3.96 22.38
N PRO A 203 -5.64 -2.97 22.86
CA PRO A 203 -6.34 -2.02 21.99
C PRO A 203 -5.39 -1.39 20.94
N PRO A 204 -5.89 -0.85 19.83
CA PRO A 204 -5.04 -0.11 18.91
C PRO A 204 -4.37 1.07 19.64
N ARG A 205 -3.08 1.29 19.39
CA ARG A 205 -2.32 2.43 19.91
C ARG A 205 -2.71 3.71 19.19
N LEU A 206 -2.89 3.64 17.88
CA LEU A 206 -3.30 4.77 17.04
C LEU A 206 -4.81 4.71 16.80
N ARG A 207 -5.44 5.88 16.63
CA ARG A 207 -6.89 6.03 16.45
C ARG A 207 -7.44 5.13 15.33
N ASP A 208 -6.72 5.04 14.22
CA ASP A 208 -7.10 4.27 13.04
C ASP A 208 -6.28 2.96 12.93
N GLY A 209 -5.78 2.43 14.04
CA GLY A 209 -4.96 1.22 14.11
C GLY A 209 -5.75 -0.09 14.02
N LEU A 210 -7.09 -0.06 14.02
CA LEU A 210 -7.90 -1.25 13.85
C LEU A 210 -7.92 -1.71 12.39
N PRO A 211 -7.82 -3.04 12.13
CA PRO A 211 -8.01 -3.56 10.78
C PRO A 211 -9.29 -3.02 10.15
N MET A 212 -9.19 -2.53 8.92
CA MET A 212 -10.35 -2.01 8.23
C MET A 212 -11.39 -3.13 8.03
N PRO A 213 -12.64 -2.95 8.47
CA PRO A 213 -13.71 -3.85 8.07
C PRO A 213 -13.87 -3.76 6.55
N ASN A 214 -14.15 -4.89 5.90
CA ASN A 214 -14.45 -4.95 4.47
C ASN A 214 -13.28 -4.52 3.57
N SER A 215 -12.06 -4.83 3.99
CA SER A 215 -10.85 -4.58 3.21
C SER A 215 -10.62 -5.77 2.27
N MET A 216 -10.66 -5.56 0.95
CA MET A 216 -10.39 -6.61 -0.04
C MET A 216 -9.14 -6.26 -0.83
N CYS A 217 -8.27 -7.23 -1.07
CA CYS A 217 -7.25 -7.16 -2.10
C CYS A 217 -7.35 -8.37 -3.03
N ALA A 218 -7.41 -8.12 -4.33
CA ALA A 218 -7.47 -9.16 -5.35
C ALA A 218 -6.35 -8.92 -6.37
N ARG A 219 -5.36 -9.81 -6.38
CA ARG A 219 -4.24 -9.84 -7.33
C ARG A 219 -3.97 -11.29 -7.73
N GLY A 220 -3.36 -11.48 -8.89
CA GLY A 220 -3.04 -12.83 -9.36
C GLY A 220 -4.30 -13.71 -9.44
N GLU A 221 -4.22 -14.91 -8.86
CA GLU A 221 -5.34 -15.84 -8.85
C GLU A 221 -6.56 -15.29 -8.07
N LEU A 222 -6.35 -14.52 -7.00
CA LEU A 222 -7.46 -13.87 -6.29
C LEU A 222 -8.19 -12.87 -7.19
N LEU A 223 -7.50 -12.17 -8.09
CA LEU A 223 -8.14 -11.29 -9.07
C LEU A 223 -8.96 -12.10 -10.08
N ARG A 224 -8.42 -13.23 -10.54
CA ARG A 224 -9.11 -14.14 -11.47
C ARG A 224 -10.39 -14.69 -10.85
N GLN A 225 -10.36 -15.05 -9.57
CA GLN A 225 -11.53 -15.53 -8.82
C GLN A 225 -12.64 -14.47 -8.67
N ARG A 226 -12.34 -13.18 -8.88
CA ARG A 226 -13.34 -12.11 -8.86
C ARG A 226 -14.06 -11.94 -10.18
N VAL A 227 -13.64 -12.59 -11.27
CA VAL A 227 -14.28 -12.43 -12.59
C VAL A 227 -15.67 -13.06 -12.56
N LEU A 228 -16.70 -12.25 -12.79
CA LEU A 228 -18.09 -12.67 -12.93
C LEU A 228 -18.46 -12.97 -14.38
N ASP A 229 -17.97 -12.14 -15.31
CA ASP A 229 -18.15 -12.30 -16.76
C ASP A 229 -16.95 -11.67 -17.49
N SER A 230 -16.56 -12.22 -18.63
CA SER A 230 -15.42 -11.74 -19.40
C SER A 230 -15.59 -12.04 -20.89
N ARG A 231 -15.39 -11.02 -21.74
CA ARG A 231 -15.39 -11.13 -23.19
C ARG A 231 -14.18 -10.36 -23.74
N GLY A 232 -13.24 -11.07 -24.36
CA GLY A 232 -12.03 -10.47 -24.92
C GLY A 232 -10.96 -10.09 -23.89
N PHE A 233 -11.06 -10.59 -22.64
CA PHE A 233 -10.03 -10.48 -21.61
C PHE A 233 -9.53 -11.86 -21.20
N ASP A 234 -8.21 -12.04 -21.21
CA ASP A 234 -7.54 -13.27 -20.79
C ASP A 234 -6.64 -13.02 -19.58
N PHE A 235 -6.58 -13.99 -18.67
CA PHE A 235 -5.63 -13.94 -17.58
C PHE A 235 -4.24 -14.34 -18.09
N SER A 236 -3.26 -13.43 -17.96
CA SER A 236 -1.91 -13.62 -18.48
C SER A 236 -0.85 -13.32 -17.42
N LEU A 237 0.19 -14.15 -17.40
CA LEU A 237 1.37 -13.95 -16.56
C LEU A 237 2.37 -12.96 -17.20
N GLU A 238 2.32 -12.78 -18.53
CA GLU A 238 3.29 -12.08 -19.39
C GLU A 238 4.78 -12.40 -19.10
N GLN A 239 5.69 -12.04 -20.01
CA GLN A 239 7.12 -12.42 -19.94
C GLN A 239 7.89 -11.90 -18.70
N ARG A 240 7.25 -11.11 -17.82
CA ARG A 240 7.85 -10.55 -16.60
C ARG A 240 7.15 -10.98 -15.31
N GLY A 241 6.33 -12.03 -15.35
CA GLY A 241 5.69 -12.60 -14.17
C GLY A 241 4.75 -11.64 -13.44
N LYS A 242 4.15 -10.67 -14.15
CA LYS A 242 3.14 -9.76 -13.60
C LYS A 242 1.76 -10.27 -14.02
N PRO A 243 1.10 -11.13 -13.21
CA PRO A 243 -0.23 -11.61 -13.53
C PRO A 243 -1.22 -10.46 -13.68
N GLY A 244 -2.17 -10.61 -14.60
CA GLY A 244 -3.28 -9.67 -14.78
C GLY A 244 -4.27 -10.11 -15.84
N LEU A 245 -5.41 -9.43 -15.91
CA LEU A 245 -6.42 -9.64 -16.95
C LEU A 245 -6.14 -8.67 -18.10
N VAL A 246 -5.89 -9.20 -19.30
CA VAL A 246 -5.46 -8.44 -20.48
C VAL A 246 -6.54 -8.52 -21.55
N GLY A 247 -7.02 -7.37 -22.01
CA GLY A 247 -7.84 -7.27 -23.22
C GLY A 247 -7.10 -6.52 -24.31
N LEU A 248 -7.27 -6.95 -25.55
CA LEU A 248 -6.53 -6.42 -26.71
C LEU A 248 -7.43 -5.76 -27.75
N GLN A 249 -8.74 -5.99 -27.68
CA GLN A 249 -9.68 -5.55 -28.71
C GLN A 249 -10.63 -4.47 -28.17
N PRO A 250 -11.03 -3.49 -29.00
CA PRO A 250 -12.16 -2.62 -28.71
C PRO A 250 -13.39 -3.41 -28.26
N HIS A 251 -14.18 -2.82 -27.37
CA HIS A 251 -15.43 -3.40 -26.86
C HIS A 251 -15.26 -4.67 -26.02
N SER A 252 -14.04 -5.15 -25.76
CA SER A 252 -13.81 -6.18 -24.76
C SER A 252 -14.38 -5.72 -23.42
N THR A 253 -15.08 -6.60 -22.73
CA THR A 253 -15.75 -6.33 -21.45
C THR A 253 -15.26 -7.25 -20.36
N LEU A 254 -15.17 -6.73 -19.15
CA LEU A 254 -14.81 -7.47 -17.96
C LEU A 254 -15.71 -7.04 -16.80
N ARG A 255 -16.31 -8.00 -16.11
CA ARG A 255 -17.14 -7.77 -14.93
C ARG A 255 -16.55 -8.48 -13.73
N LEU A 256 -16.34 -7.77 -12.63
CA LEU A 256 -15.66 -8.27 -11.43
C LEU A 256 -16.52 -8.06 -10.19
N ALA A 257 -16.56 -9.04 -9.29
CA ALA A 257 -17.18 -8.91 -7.98
C ALA A 257 -16.34 -8.00 -7.07
N LEU A 258 -17.01 -7.05 -6.41
CA LEU A 258 -16.42 -6.15 -5.42
C LEU A 258 -16.82 -6.49 -3.98
N ASP A 259 -17.75 -7.43 -3.78
CA ASP A 259 -18.20 -7.81 -2.45
C ASP A 259 -17.04 -8.39 -1.62
N THR A 260 -16.87 -7.83 -0.42
CA THR A 260 -15.84 -8.25 0.54
C THR A 260 -16.22 -9.51 1.29
N GLU A 261 -17.52 -9.79 1.34
CA GLU A 261 -18.05 -11.05 1.83
C GLU A 261 -17.92 -12.08 0.72
N ALA A 262 -16.81 -12.82 0.79
CA ALA A 262 -16.83 -14.17 0.28
C ALA A 262 -18.11 -14.83 0.79
N ARG A 263 -18.95 -15.31 -0.13
CA ARG A 263 -20.04 -16.28 0.10
C ARG A 263 -19.56 -17.61 0.75
N GLN A 264 -18.37 -17.63 1.37
CA GLN A 264 -17.76 -18.75 2.07
C GLN A 264 -18.42 -19.07 3.42
N ALA A 265 -19.36 -18.24 3.94
CA ALA A 265 -19.98 -18.46 5.25
C ALA A 265 -21.49 -18.82 5.23
N GLU A 266 -22.19 -18.70 4.09
CA GLU A 266 -23.66 -18.95 4.05
C GLU A 266 -24.06 -20.40 3.73
N ALA A 267 -23.12 -21.34 3.62
CA ALA A 267 -23.44 -22.76 3.43
C ALA A 267 -23.78 -23.51 4.74
N GLU A 268 -23.58 -22.93 5.94
CA GLU A 268 -23.65 -23.70 7.20
C GLU A 268 -24.38 -23.04 8.39
N ALA A 269 -25.21 -22.01 8.20
CA ALA A 269 -25.96 -21.42 9.32
C ALA A 269 -27.48 -21.63 9.22
N PRO A 270 -28.14 -22.33 10.18
CA PRO A 270 -29.59 -22.44 10.24
C PRO A 270 -30.23 -21.09 10.58
N ARG A 271 -31.17 -20.66 9.74
CA ARG A 271 -31.96 -19.44 9.91
C ARG A 271 -32.82 -19.53 11.17
N ARG A 272 -32.50 -18.73 12.20
CA ARG A 272 -33.42 -18.44 13.32
C ARG A 272 -34.16 -17.12 13.07
N GLY A 273 -35.48 -17.19 13.19
CA GLY A 273 -36.42 -16.13 12.86
C GLY A 273 -36.35 -14.89 13.76
N ARG A 274 -36.76 -13.76 13.17
CA ARG A 274 -36.79 -12.42 13.77
C ARG A 274 -38.26 -12.03 14.03
N ARG A 275 -38.56 -11.52 15.23
CA ARG A 275 -39.70 -10.62 15.54
C ARG A 275 -39.04 -9.31 16.02
N GLY A 276 -39.27 -8.14 15.38
CA GLY A 276 -40.37 -7.19 15.62
C GLY A 276 -40.12 -6.44 16.95
N ALA A 277 -40.20 -5.12 17.13
CA ALA A 277 -40.56 -3.92 16.38
C ALA A 277 -40.07 -2.71 17.23
N GLY A 278 -40.10 -1.46 16.74
CA GLY A 278 -39.98 -0.28 17.61
C GLY A 278 -39.62 1.03 16.91
N ASP A 279 -40.65 1.82 16.61
CA ASP A 279 -40.65 3.17 16.03
C ASP A 279 -40.29 4.26 17.04
N GLY A 280 -39.79 5.42 16.60
CA GLY A 280 -39.81 6.64 17.43
C GLY A 280 -38.90 7.81 17.02
N GLY A 281 -39.52 8.92 16.58
CA GLY A 281 -39.16 10.26 17.08
C GLY A 281 -38.36 11.19 16.17
N SER A 282 -39.05 11.99 15.36
CA SER A 282 -38.53 13.16 14.64
C SER A 282 -38.48 14.42 15.52
N GLY A 283 -37.33 15.12 15.56
CA GLY A 283 -37.17 16.44 16.20
C GLY A 283 -36.40 17.41 15.30
N GLY A 284 -37.06 18.51 14.90
CA GLY A 284 -36.50 19.55 14.03
C GLY A 284 -35.65 20.58 14.77
N GLY A 285 -34.58 21.06 14.11
CA GLY A 285 -33.68 22.10 14.61
C GLY A 285 -33.21 23.03 13.48
N ARG A 286 -33.31 24.34 13.74
CA ARG A 286 -33.11 25.47 12.81
C ARG A 286 -31.67 25.61 12.29
N ARG A 287 -31.53 26.09 11.04
CA ARG A 287 -30.27 26.55 10.42
C ARG A 287 -29.86 27.94 10.95
N PRO A 288 -28.59 28.16 11.31
CA PRO A 288 -27.95 29.47 11.23
C PRO A 288 -27.23 29.64 9.89
N THR A 289 -27.48 30.75 9.22
CA THR A 289 -26.70 31.26 8.10
C THR A 289 -25.44 31.94 8.64
N ALA A 290 -24.30 31.27 8.53
CA ALA A 290 -22.99 31.88 8.70
C ALA A 290 -22.24 31.77 7.37
N THR A 291 -21.82 32.91 6.84
CA THR A 291 -20.88 33.03 5.72
C THR A 291 -19.54 32.46 6.17
N LEU A 292 -19.17 31.30 5.62
CA LEU A 292 -17.90 30.63 5.88
C LEU A 292 -16.78 31.24 5.02
N PRO A 293 -15.55 31.37 5.56
CA PRO A 293 -14.37 31.83 4.82
C PRO A 293 -13.95 30.82 3.75
N ASP A 294 -13.22 31.28 2.73
CA ASP A 294 -12.66 30.46 1.65
C ASP A 294 -11.85 29.27 2.20
N PRO A 295 -12.29 28.02 2.01
CA PRO A 295 -11.58 26.85 2.52
C PRO A 295 -10.34 26.56 1.66
N LYS A 296 -9.17 26.47 2.31
CA LYS A 296 -7.93 25.99 1.70
C LYS A 296 -8.03 24.48 1.44
N CYS A 297 -7.54 24.01 0.30
CA CYS A 297 -7.49 22.57 0.01
C CYS A 297 -6.62 21.82 1.03
N SER A 298 -7.18 20.80 1.68
CA SER A 298 -6.46 19.88 2.57
C SER A 298 -5.61 18.85 1.83
N ASP A 299 -5.59 18.87 0.49
CA ASP A 299 -4.78 17.95 -0.33
C ASP A 299 -3.26 18.17 -0.13
N HIS A 300 -2.85 19.34 0.39
CA HIS A 300 -1.44 19.71 0.61
C HIS A 300 -0.98 19.64 2.08
N ASP A 301 -1.89 19.68 3.06
CA ASP A 301 -1.54 19.70 4.50
C ASP A 301 -2.21 18.54 5.23
N VAL A 302 -1.65 17.33 5.07
CA VAL A 302 -1.98 16.19 5.95
C VAL A 302 -1.06 16.14 7.19
N GLY A 303 -0.24 17.18 7.39
CA GLY A 303 0.56 17.38 8.59
C GLY A 303 0.28 18.75 9.20
N GLU A 304 -0.22 18.76 10.43
CA GLU A 304 -0.14 19.87 11.41
C GLU A 304 -1.18 21.01 11.45
N ALA A 305 -2.16 21.16 10.55
CA ALA A 305 -3.14 22.28 10.65
C ALA A 305 -4.63 21.90 10.72
N ALA A 306 -4.99 20.67 11.08
CA ALA A 306 -6.39 20.27 11.32
C ALA A 306 -6.81 20.31 12.80
N HIS A 307 -6.15 21.13 13.63
CA HIS A 307 -6.37 21.14 15.08
C HIS A 307 -7.45 22.08 15.61
N ASN A 308 -8.18 22.82 14.75
CA ASN A 308 -9.38 23.54 15.19
C ASN A 308 -10.37 23.71 14.03
N GLY A 309 -11.53 23.05 14.14
CA GLY A 309 -12.76 23.46 13.45
C GLY A 309 -13.20 22.58 12.27
N GLN A 310 -14.19 21.72 12.55
CA GLN A 310 -15.23 21.24 11.63
C GLN A 310 -14.76 20.47 10.38
N SER A 311 -14.79 19.14 10.47
CA SER A 311 -14.99 18.27 9.30
C SER A 311 -16.29 18.67 8.59
N GLN A 312 -16.20 19.47 7.54
CA GLN A 312 -17.36 19.84 6.73
C GLN A 312 -17.90 18.60 6.00
N ALA A 313 -19.21 18.36 6.09
CA ALA A 313 -19.85 17.25 5.39
C ALA A 313 -19.71 17.40 3.87
N CYS A 314 -19.65 16.30 3.11
CA CYS A 314 -19.51 16.34 1.64
C CYS A 314 -20.53 17.27 0.94
N ALA A 315 -21.73 17.44 1.52
CA ALA A 315 -22.76 18.34 1.02
C ALA A 315 -22.32 19.82 1.00
N GLN A 316 -21.45 20.24 1.92
CA GLN A 316 -20.91 21.61 1.99
C GLN A 316 -19.75 21.81 1.00
N GLN A 317 -18.99 20.76 0.69
CA GLN A 317 -17.83 20.81 -0.23
C GLN A 317 -18.21 20.65 -1.72
N GLN A 318 -19.38 20.08 -2.02
CA GLN A 318 -19.83 19.81 -3.39
C GLN A 318 -19.84 21.03 -4.35
N PRO A 319 -20.39 22.21 -3.97
CA PRO A 319 -20.44 23.35 -4.88
C PRO A 319 -19.06 23.82 -5.33
N TRP A 320 -18.06 23.72 -4.43
CA TRP A 320 -16.69 24.10 -4.68
C TRP A 320 -15.96 23.11 -5.62
N CYS A 321 -16.25 21.81 -5.47
CA CYS A 321 -15.68 20.75 -6.31
C CYS A 321 -16.19 20.74 -7.77
N HIS A 322 -17.22 21.52 -8.10
CA HIS A 322 -17.68 21.67 -9.47
C HIS A 322 -16.75 22.53 -10.33
N SER A 323 -15.85 23.31 -9.71
CA SER A 323 -14.84 24.06 -10.46
C SER A 323 -13.78 23.13 -11.04
N ARG A 324 -13.64 23.14 -12.37
CA ARG A 324 -12.64 22.35 -13.11
C ARG A 324 -11.21 22.64 -12.67
N LYS A 325 -10.95 23.87 -12.19
CA LYS A 325 -9.64 24.30 -11.66
C LYS A 325 -9.39 23.73 -10.26
N VAL A 326 -10.43 23.70 -9.42
CA VAL A 326 -10.37 23.12 -8.06
C VAL A 326 -10.24 21.60 -8.13
N PHE A 327 -11.06 20.92 -8.93
CA PHE A 327 -10.98 19.47 -9.10
C PHE A 327 -9.59 19.00 -9.57
N LYS A 328 -8.94 19.77 -10.47
CA LYS A 328 -7.56 19.49 -10.89
C LYS A 328 -6.53 19.66 -9.79
N ARG A 329 -6.76 20.61 -8.88
CA ARG A 329 -5.83 20.96 -7.80
C ARG A 329 -6.05 20.12 -6.54
N CYS A 330 -7.29 19.66 -6.33
CA CYS A 330 -7.73 19.02 -5.09
C CYS A 330 -8.51 17.72 -5.40
N PRO A 331 -7.93 16.80 -6.20
CA PRO A 331 -8.63 15.63 -6.73
C PRO A 331 -9.02 14.61 -5.66
N LEU A 332 -8.34 14.59 -4.51
CA LEU A 332 -8.61 13.63 -3.44
C LEU A 332 -9.82 14.05 -2.62
N THR A 333 -9.82 15.30 -2.16
CA THR A 333 -10.97 15.89 -1.44
C THR A 333 -12.22 15.91 -2.33
N CYS A 334 -12.10 16.29 -3.60
CA CYS A 334 -13.25 16.37 -4.50
C CYS A 334 -13.72 15.03 -5.08
N GLY A 335 -12.82 14.05 -5.24
CA GLY A 335 -13.17 12.71 -5.66
C GLY A 335 -14.09 12.01 -4.64
N LEU A 336 -13.83 12.21 -3.34
CA LEU A 336 -14.62 11.63 -2.24
C LEU A 336 -16.01 12.27 -2.09
N CYS A 337 -16.17 13.55 -2.43
CA CYS A 337 -17.43 14.27 -2.31
C CYS A 337 -18.34 14.17 -3.55
N SER A 338 -17.83 13.63 -4.66
CA SER A 338 -18.56 13.63 -5.92
C SER A 338 -19.70 12.60 -5.93
N ARG A 339 -20.94 13.12 -5.91
CA ARG A 339 -22.20 12.47 -6.30
C ARG A 339 -22.72 11.29 -5.47
N VAL A 340 -22.53 11.26 -4.16
CA VAL A 340 -23.28 10.32 -3.32
C VAL A 340 -24.63 10.95 -2.93
N ARG A 341 -25.68 10.72 -3.73
CA ARG A 341 -27.08 10.83 -3.27
C ARG A 341 -27.47 9.51 -2.59
N GLY A 342 -26.74 9.13 -1.55
CA GLY A 342 -27.04 7.94 -0.76
C GLY A 342 -28.08 8.28 0.31
N GLY A 343 -29.14 7.49 0.42
CA GLY A 343 -30.04 7.53 1.59
C GLY A 343 -29.28 7.18 2.88
N ALA A 344 -29.91 7.38 4.05
CA ALA A 344 -29.29 7.28 5.38
C ALA A 344 -28.58 5.95 5.73
N ASN A 345 -28.66 4.92 4.87
CA ASN A 345 -28.04 3.60 5.07
C ASN A 345 -26.92 3.26 4.05
N ALA A 346 -26.53 4.18 3.17
CA ALA A 346 -25.48 3.91 2.19
C ALA A 346 -24.09 3.94 2.86
N THR A 347 -23.34 2.85 2.73
CA THR A 347 -21.92 2.81 3.11
C THR A 347 -21.06 3.17 1.91
N THR A 348 -19.98 3.91 2.14
CA THR A 348 -19.02 4.27 1.09
C THR A 348 -17.73 3.50 1.31
N SER A 349 -17.12 3.05 0.21
CA SER A 349 -15.78 2.47 0.16
C SER A 349 -14.95 3.17 -0.91
N VAL A 350 -13.63 3.05 -0.82
CA VAL A 350 -12.73 3.48 -1.88
C VAL A 350 -12.22 2.24 -2.60
N LEU A 351 -12.46 2.18 -3.90
CA LEU A 351 -11.87 1.22 -4.80
C LEU A 351 -10.63 1.84 -5.44
N TRP A 352 -9.54 1.10 -5.36
CA TRP A 352 -8.29 1.34 -6.02
C TRP A 352 -8.08 0.29 -7.11
N LEU A 353 -8.20 0.74 -8.35
CA LEU A 353 -8.08 -0.08 -9.54
C LEU A 353 -6.64 0.01 -10.06
N ALA A 354 -5.84 -1.04 -9.87
CA ALA A 354 -4.46 -1.08 -10.36
C ALA A 354 -4.41 -1.59 -11.80
N TYR A 355 -3.78 -0.84 -12.69
CA TYR A 355 -3.67 -1.16 -14.12
C TYR A 355 -2.26 -0.87 -14.66
N LEU A 356 -1.89 -1.48 -15.78
CA LEU A 356 -0.65 -1.16 -16.46
C LEU A 356 -0.81 0.17 -17.20
N SER A 357 0.10 1.11 -16.99
CA SER A 357 0.26 2.29 -17.83
C SER A 357 1.57 2.21 -18.60
N SER A 358 1.57 2.54 -19.89
CA SER A 358 2.73 2.40 -20.77
C SER A 358 2.69 3.37 -21.94
N TYR A 359 3.84 3.59 -22.57
CA TYR A 359 4.02 4.48 -23.72
C TYR A 359 3.77 3.81 -25.08
N GLN A 360 3.44 2.52 -25.08
CA GLN A 360 3.16 1.76 -26.30
C GLN A 360 1.96 0.84 -26.09
N HIS A 361 1.22 0.58 -27.17
CA HIS A 361 0.14 -0.40 -27.28
C HIS A 361 -1.12 -0.14 -26.45
N MET A 362 -1.08 0.76 -25.46
CA MET A 362 -2.14 0.91 -24.47
C MET A 362 -3.40 1.59 -25.02
N GLY A 363 -4.57 1.06 -24.64
CA GLY A 363 -5.88 1.58 -24.95
C GLY A 363 -6.51 2.41 -23.84
N ARG A 364 -7.75 2.87 -24.11
CA ARG A 364 -8.62 3.51 -23.12
C ARG A 364 -9.69 2.54 -22.64
N ALA A 365 -10.10 2.64 -21.38
CA ALA A 365 -11.19 1.86 -20.83
C ALA A 365 -12.18 2.74 -20.05
N LEU A 366 -13.47 2.40 -20.15
CA LEU A 366 -14.53 2.96 -19.31
C LEU A 366 -14.78 2.01 -18.13
N VAL A 367 -14.76 2.55 -16.93
CA VAL A 367 -15.00 1.83 -15.68
C VAL A 367 -16.25 2.38 -15.01
N ARG A 368 -17.14 1.48 -14.57
CA ARG A 368 -18.40 1.79 -13.87
C ARG A 368 -18.67 0.72 -12.81
N CYS A 369 -19.56 1.01 -11.87
CA CYS A 369 -20.06 0.01 -10.94
C CYS A 369 -21.51 -0.33 -11.28
N SER A 370 -21.90 -1.57 -11.00
CA SER A 370 -23.26 -2.07 -11.18
C SER A 370 -23.66 -3.04 -10.08
N GLY A 371 -24.93 -3.45 -10.09
CA GLY A 371 -25.47 -4.36 -9.09
C GLY A 371 -25.76 -3.64 -7.78
N GLY A 372 -25.22 -4.15 -6.66
CA GLY A 372 -25.46 -3.63 -5.32
C GLY A 372 -24.71 -2.35 -4.95
N CYS A 373 -24.06 -1.71 -5.92
CA CYS A 373 -23.28 -0.51 -5.71
C CYS A 373 -23.21 0.39 -6.94
N GLU A 374 -22.85 1.65 -6.70
CA GLU A 374 -22.71 2.69 -7.71
C GLU A 374 -21.36 3.40 -7.55
N CYS A 375 -20.76 3.79 -8.67
CA CYS A 375 -19.62 4.69 -8.70
C CYS A 375 -19.70 5.59 -9.94
N GLY A 376 -19.09 6.77 -9.86
CA GLY A 376 -19.00 7.66 -11.00
C GLY A 376 -18.28 6.97 -12.18
N PRO A 377 -18.82 7.04 -13.41
CA PRO A 377 -18.12 6.47 -14.56
C PRO A 377 -16.80 7.20 -14.79
N VAL A 378 -15.71 6.45 -14.99
CA VAL A 378 -14.38 7.01 -15.25
C VAL A 378 -13.81 6.41 -16.52
N GLU A 379 -13.34 7.28 -17.42
CA GLU A 379 -12.53 6.87 -18.57
C GLU A 379 -11.05 6.97 -18.20
N ILE A 380 -10.34 5.87 -18.35
CA ILE A 380 -8.92 5.74 -18.05
C ILE A 380 -8.17 5.57 -19.36
N ASP A 381 -7.26 6.49 -19.67
CA ASP A 381 -6.28 6.31 -20.73
C ASP A 381 -5.01 5.69 -20.14
N ALA A 382 -4.71 4.45 -20.51
CA ALA A 382 -3.54 3.77 -20.00
C ALA A 382 -2.26 4.14 -20.77
N HIS A 383 -2.37 4.91 -21.85
CA HIS A 383 -1.24 5.34 -22.65
C HIS A 383 -0.62 6.64 -22.12
N VAL A 384 0.68 6.61 -21.84
CA VAL A 384 1.45 7.77 -21.35
C VAL A 384 2.54 8.14 -22.35
N ARG A 385 2.46 9.37 -22.88
CA ARG A 385 3.40 9.85 -23.91
C ARG A 385 4.66 10.53 -23.35
N SER A 386 4.58 11.04 -22.13
CA SER A 386 5.66 11.82 -21.52
C SER A 386 6.84 10.95 -21.06
N GLU A 387 6.63 9.65 -20.89
CA GLU A 387 7.58 8.76 -20.21
C GLU A 387 7.77 7.48 -21.03
N ARG A 388 9.00 7.09 -21.38
CA ARG A 388 9.25 5.82 -22.11
C ARG A 388 9.38 4.63 -21.16
N VAL A 389 8.41 4.50 -20.25
CA VAL A 389 8.39 3.44 -19.24
C VAL A 389 7.00 2.82 -19.11
N SER A 390 6.97 1.57 -18.65
CA SER A 390 5.73 0.88 -18.28
C SER A 390 5.67 0.75 -16.76
N VAL A 391 4.63 1.30 -16.15
CA VAL A 391 4.46 1.38 -14.70
C VAL A 391 3.09 0.85 -14.28
N THR A 392 2.95 0.47 -13.02
CA THR A 392 1.64 0.24 -12.42
C THR A 392 1.06 1.59 -12.04
N ALA A 393 -0.12 1.91 -12.59
CA ALA A 393 -0.90 3.09 -12.25
C ALA A 393 -2.19 2.68 -11.52
N VAL A 394 -2.84 3.64 -10.87
CA VAL A 394 -4.12 3.41 -10.18
C VAL A 394 -5.13 4.47 -10.46
N GLN A 395 -6.36 4.01 -10.59
CA GLN A 395 -7.54 4.85 -10.53
C GLN A 395 -8.25 4.64 -9.19
N ARG A 396 -8.58 5.76 -8.52
CA ARG A 396 -9.44 5.77 -7.33
C ARG A 396 -10.89 6.00 -7.73
N LEU A 397 -11.79 5.24 -7.13
CA LEU A 397 -13.23 5.31 -7.35
C LEU A 397 -13.93 5.29 -5.99
N ALA A 398 -14.79 6.26 -5.74
CA ALA A 398 -15.72 6.18 -4.61
C ALA A 398 -16.83 5.20 -4.99
N VAL A 399 -16.99 4.15 -4.18
CA VAL A 399 -18.02 3.12 -4.35
C VAL A 399 -19.06 3.31 -3.27
N VAL A 400 -20.30 3.57 -3.69
CA VAL A 400 -21.45 3.72 -2.81
C VAL A 400 -22.21 2.40 -2.85
N HIS A 401 -22.32 1.73 -1.71
CA HIS A 401 -23.11 0.51 -1.60
C HIS A 401 -24.58 0.89 -1.43
N THR A 402 -25.41 0.43 -2.36
CA THR A 402 -26.84 0.79 -2.45
C THR A 402 -27.75 -0.36 -2.03
N ALA A 403 -27.27 -1.60 -2.04
CA ALA A 403 -28.05 -2.76 -1.63
C ALA A 403 -28.04 -2.97 -0.11
N ALA A 404 -29.23 -3.17 0.46
CA ALA A 404 -29.39 -3.83 1.75
C ALA A 404 -29.09 -5.34 1.61
N HIS A 405 -28.79 -6.02 2.72
CA HIS A 405 -28.56 -7.48 2.74
C HIS A 405 -29.62 -8.23 1.89
N GLY A 406 -29.16 -9.00 0.89
CA GLY A 406 -30.01 -9.77 -0.03
C GLY A 406 -30.24 -9.16 -1.42
N GLY A 407 -29.68 -7.98 -1.73
CA GLY A 407 -29.68 -7.40 -3.08
C GLY A 407 -28.67 -8.04 -4.05
N PRO A 408 -28.62 -7.59 -5.32
CA PRO A 408 -27.61 -8.05 -6.28
C PRO A 408 -26.19 -7.71 -5.80
N ALA A 409 -25.24 -8.61 -6.08
CA ALA A 409 -23.82 -8.43 -5.76
C ALA A 409 -23.25 -7.11 -6.29
N CYS A 410 -22.38 -6.43 -5.54
CA CYS A 410 -21.66 -5.25 -6.02
C CYS A 410 -20.62 -5.68 -7.06
N ALA A 411 -20.63 -5.04 -8.23
CA ALA A 411 -19.75 -5.38 -9.33
C ALA A 411 -19.08 -4.15 -9.95
N LEU A 412 -17.88 -4.36 -10.48
CA LEU A 412 -17.15 -3.43 -11.32
C LEU A 412 -17.26 -3.89 -12.78
N ASP A 413 -17.73 -3.00 -13.64
CA ASP A 413 -17.76 -3.20 -15.08
C ASP A 413 -16.67 -2.38 -15.74
N LEU A 414 -15.90 -3.04 -16.61
CA LEU A 414 -14.85 -2.44 -17.41
C LEU A 414 -15.08 -2.75 -18.88
N ARG A 415 -14.93 -1.74 -19.74
CA ARG A 415 -15.02 -1.90 -21.19
C ARG A 415 -13.91 -1.15 -21.91
N ILE A 416 -13.17 -1.83 -22.79
CA ILE A 416 -12.18 -1.19 -23.65
C ILE A 416 -12.90 -0.33 -24.69
N LEU A 417 -12.49 0.93 -24.80
CA LEU A 417 -13.09 1.90 -25.71
C LEU A 417 -12.50 1.75 -27.13
N PRO A 418 -13.29 2.03 -28.17
CA PRO A 418 -12.82 2.00 -29.56
C PRO A 418 -11.89 3.18 -29.91
N THR A 419 -11.80 4.18 -29.04
CA THR A 419 -10.83 5.27 -29.21
C THR A 419 -9.64 5.04 -28.29
N SER A 420 -8.43 5.27 -28.82
CA SER A 420 -7.18 5.16 -28.08
C SER A 420 -6.23 6.29 -28.46
N SER A 421 -5.43 6.77 -27.52
CA SER A 421 -4.39 7.76 -27.81
C SER A 421 -3.10 7.16 -28.34
N SER A 422 -2.95 5.82 -28.33
CA SER A 422 -1.80 5.10 -28.92
C SER A 422 -2.09 4.55 -30.33
N GLY A 423 -3.36 4.46 -30.73
CA GLY A 423 -3.79 3.73 -31.92
C GLY A 423 -4.05 2.23 -31.69
N GLU A 424 -3.74 1.72 -30.50
CA GLU A 424 -3.94 0.32 -30.11
C GLU A 424 -4.81 0.21 -28.86
N HIS A 425 -5.28 -0.99 -28.53
CA HIS A 425 -6.34 -1.21 -27.53
C HIS A 425 -5.94 -2.10 -26.36
N LYS A 426 -4.64 -2.35 -26.14
CA LYS A 426 -4.21 -3.17 -25.00
C LYS A 426 -4.62 -2.53 -23.69
N TRP A 427 -5.32 -3.26 -22.84
CA TRP A 427 -5.62 -2.84 -21.48
C TRP A 427 -5.34 -3.99 -20.52
N LYS A 428 -4.64 -3.71 -19.40
CA LYS A 428 -4.25 -4.74 -18.44
C LYS A 428 -4.64 -4.35 -17.02
N LEU A 429 -5.55 -5.12 -16.43
CA LEU A 429 -5.87 -5.06 -15.01
C LEU A 429 -4.83 -5.81 -14.20
N LEU A 430 -4.25 -5.18 -13.19
CA LEU A 430 -3.24 -5.79 -12.33
C LEU A 430 -3.77 -6.16 -10.94
N GLY A 431 -4.81 -5.46 -10.46
CA GLY A 431 -5.41 -5.75 -9.17
C GLY A 431 -6.55 -4.83 -8.81
N LEU A 432 -7.31 -5.28 -7.80
CA LEU A 432 -8.34 -4.50 -7.13
C LEU A 432 -7.96 -4.40 -5.66
N LEU A 433 -8.15 -3.21 -5.11
CA LEU A 433 -8.09 -3.00 -3.69
C LEU A 433 -9.34 -2.22 -3.27
N LEU A 434 -10.08 -2.72 -2.29
CA LEU A 434 -11.24 -2.04 -1.72
C LEU A 434 -10.98 -1.83 -0.23
N GLY A 435 -11.22 -0.61 0.26
CA GLY A 435 -11.08 -0.26 1.67
C GLY A 435 -12.23 0.60 2.14
N GLY A 436 -12.47 0.57 3.45
CA GLY A 436 -13.45 1.45 4.10
C GLY A 436 -13.08 2.92 3.92
N ASN A 437 -14.07 3.81 3.95
CA ASN A 437 -13.87 5.24 3.81
C ASN A 437 -13.22 5.82 5.09
N LEU A 438 -11.94 5.55 5.33
CA LEU A 438 -11.16 6.35 6.26
C LEU A 438 -10.74 7.61 5.51
N ALA A 439 -11.31 8.73 5.94
CA ALA A 439 -10.94 10.07 5.49
C ALA A 439 -9.47 10.33 5.85
N GLY A 440 -8.55 9.84 5.02
CA GLY A 440 -7.12 9.87 5.31
C GLY A 440 -6.27 8.93 4.43
N ASP A 441 -6.87 7.91 3.79
CA ASP A 441 -6.08 6.95 3.01
C ASP A 441 -5.59 7.58 1.69
N ALA A 442 -4.36 8.09 1.73
CA ALA A 442 -3.54 8.46 0.61
C ALA A 442 -2.87 7.22 -0.04
N TRP A 443 -3.58 6.09 -0.08
CA TRP A 443 -3.03 4.89 -0.72
C TRP A 443 -2.67 5.20 -2.17
N MET A 444 -1.44 4.84 -2.51
CA MET A 444 -0.84 4.89 -3.84
C MET A 444 -0.46 3.44 -4.19
N PRO A 445 -0.77 2.92 -5.39
CA PRO A 445 -0.27 1.61 -5.78
C PRO A 445 1.26 1.55 -5.70
N PRO A 446 1.79 0.33 -5.61
CA PRO A 446 3.19 0.05 -5.91
C PRO A 446 3.64 0.77 -7.18
N GLY A 447 4.59 1.71 -7.07
CA GLY A 447 5.19 2.41 -8.20
C GLY A 447 4.47 3.65 -8.72
N SER A 448 3.36 4.10 -8.13
CA SER A 448 2.89 5.47 -8.37
C SER A 448 3.54 6.40 -7.35
N ILE A 449 4.24 7.42 -7.82
CA ILE A 449 4.81 8.48 -6.98
C ILE A 449 3.89 9.70 -7.06
N ARG A 450 3.57 10.32 -5.92
CA ARG A 450 2.87 11.62 -5.87
C ARG A 450 3.86 12.67 -6.38
N TYR A 451 3.60 13.22 -7.57
CA TYR A 451 4.39 14.33 -8.11
C TYR A 451 3.67 15.65 -7.77
N ASP A 452 4.19 16.39 -6.80
CA ASP A 452 3.92 17.82 -6.67
C ASP A 452 4.59 18.54 -7.85
N GLY A 453 3.87 18.62 -8.96
CA GLY A 453 4.07 19.61 -10.02
C GLY A 453 5.47 19.71 -10.64
N ASP A 454 5.98 18.66 -11.26
CA ASP A 454 6.73 18.75 -12.53
C ASP A 454 7.03 17.34 -13.05
N THR A 455 6.64 17.08 -14.31
CA THR A 455 6.73 15.75 -14.93
C THR A 455 8.16 15.46 -15.38
N ARG A 456 8.90 14.69 -14.57
CA ARG A 456 10.11 13.97 -15.03
C ARG A 456 10.14 12.56 -14.45
N SER A 457 10.09 11.59 -15.37
CA SER A 457 10.08 10.14 -15.18
C SER A 457 11.48 9.61 -14.85
N PHE A 458 11.59 8.60 -13.98
CA PHE A 458 12.84 7.90 -13.74
C PHE A 458 12.75 6.38 -13.83
N PHE A 459 13.91 5.82 -14.14
CA PHE A 459 14.23 4.49 -14.61
C PHE A 459 14.55 3.52 -13.44
N PHE A 460 14.03 2.29 -13.51
CA PHE A 460 14.60 1.15 -12.81
C PHE A 460 15.45 0.37 -13.81
N PRO A 461 16.79 0.32 -13.69
CA PRO A 461 17.56 -0.69 -14.39
C PRO A 461 17.07 -2.06 -13.92
N GLY A 462 16.85 -2.97 -14.86
CA GLY A 462 16.56 -4.36 -14.52
C GLY A 462 17.63 -4.89 -13.58
N ALA A 463 17.19 -5.56 -12.51
CA ALA A 463 18.04 -6.49 -11.79
C ALA A 463 18.30 -7.69 -12.71
N ASP A 464 19.20 -7.51 -13.68
CA ASP A 464 19.92 -8.61 -14.30
C ASP A 464 21.00 -9.03 -13.32
N GLU A 465 20.61 -9.80 -12.31
CA GLU A 465 21.52 -10.73 -11.68
C GLU A 465 20.73 -12.02 -11.46
N LYS A 466 21.07 -13.03 -12.27
CA LYS A 466 20.65 -14.40 -12.02
C LYS A 466 21.09 -14.74 -10.59
N LEU A 467 20.13 -14.83 -9.66
CA LEU A 467 20.34 -15.57 -8.42
C LEU A 467 20.86 -16.97 -8.80
N PRO A 468 22.04 -17.40 -8.33
CA PRO A 468 22.48 -18.76 -8.56
C PRO A 468 21.48 -19.69 -7.87
N THR A 469 20.85 -20.53 -8.68
CA THR A 469 20.05 -21.66 -8.22
C THR A 469 20.94 -22.57 -7.38
N GLN A 470 20.47 -22.88 -6.17
CA GLN A 470 20.85 -24.02 -5.34
C GLN A 470 22.35 -24.30 -5.22
N THR A 471 22.98 -23.76 -4.18
CA THR A 471 24.15 -24.43 -3.58
C THR A 471 23.66 -25.25 -2.39
N SER A 472 23.75 -26.57 -2.53
CA SER A 472 23.65 -27.52 -1.43
C SER A 472 24.73 -27.19 -0.40
N PHE A 473 24.35 -26.86 0.82
CA PHE A 473 25.29 -26.81 1.93
C PHE A 473 25.72 -28.24 2.28
N GLY A 474 26.95 -28.60 1.89
CA GLY A 474 27.67 -29.75 2.43
C GLY A 474 28.11 -29.49 3.86
N ARG A 475 28.15 -30.58 4.63
CA ARG A 475 28.30 -30.70 6.09
C ARG A 475 29.27 -29.76 6.79
#